data_AF-A0A1Q7HAF9-F1
#
_entry.id   AF-A0A1Q7HAF9-F1
#
_cell.length_a   1.000
_cell.length_b   1.000
_cell.length_c   1.000
_cell.angle_alpha   90.00
_cell.angle_beta   90.00
_cell.angle_gamma   90.00
#
_symmetry.space_group_name_H-M   'P 1'
#
loop_
_entity.id
_entity.type
_entity.pdbx_description
1 polymer ?
#
loop_
_entity_poly.entity_id
_entity_poly.type
_entity_poly.pdbx_seq_one_letter_code
_entity_poly.pdbx_strand_id
1 'polypeptide(L)'
;MRQVARCVMPLVVLGLWTAPSAQTGEVTLIGASTNVAEPGQTVRIRILRWSSDAERTPLLNALNAPAAPTRPDGGERSGGAGPATADAGERGAGGGRAAAPARGAAGRGAGRGGRGGRGRGGAAAPADPIATLTASIARAPTVGYIWTNDVTGYAIKYAQRVPLPDGGERILLATDRRLGEHSAAWTPQVGPLTDYEFTLLEIRLDPKGIGEAKTSLTSKVVIDADAAALALDNYAAAPPILQKVKR
;
A
#
# COMPACT_ATOMS: atom_id res chain seq x y z
N MET A 1 -11.72 -24.66 72.37
CA MET A 1 -12.12 -23.69 71.33
C MET A 1 -11.29 -23.97 70.08
N ARG A 2 -11.86 -24.64 69.06
CA ARG A 2 -11.15 -25.00 67.81
C ARG A 2 -11.63 -24.09 66.68
N GLN A 3 -10.76 -23.20 66.21
CA GLN A 3 -10.99 -22.34 65.05
C GLN A 3 -11.01 -23.19 63.78
N VAL A 4 -12.13 -23.19 63.08
CA VAL A 4 -12.27 -23.78 61.74
C VAL A 4 -11.86 -22.71 60.73
N ALA A 5 -10.69 -22.88 60.11
CA ALA A 5 -10.21 -22.03 59.03
C ALA A 5 -11.09 -22.25 57.80
N ARG A 6 -11.94 -21.26 57.48
CA ARG A 6 -12.67 -21.18 56.21
C ARG A 6 -11.68 -20.79 55.11
N CYS A 7 -11.34 -21.77 54.28
CA CYS A 7 -10.62 -21.56 53.03
C CYS A 7 -11.58 -20.89 52.04
N VAL A 8 -11.37 -19.59 51.78
CA VAL A 8 -12.08 -18.84 50.74
C VAL A 8 -11.30 -19.04 49.45
N MET A 9 -11.83 -19.86 48.53
CA MET A 9 -11.30 -19.99 47.17
C MET A 9 -11.69 -18.75 46.34
N PRO A 10 -10.77 -18.14 45.57
CA PRO A 10 -11.12 -17.09 44.64
C PRO A 10 -11.78 -17.70 43.39
N LEU A 11 -13.00 -17.22 43.10
CA LEU A 11 -13.72 -17.46 41.86
C LEU A 11 -13.00 -16.73 40.72
N VAL A 12 -12.28 -17.45 39.87
CA VAL A 12 -11.72 -16.91 38.62
C VAL A 12 -12.86 -16.78 37.61
N VAL A 13 -13.30 -15.55 37.37
CA VAL A 13 -14.23 -15.23 36.27
C VAL A 13 -13.44 -15.32 34.96
N LEU A 14 -13.59 -16.42 34.22
CA LEU A 14 -13.19 -16.48 32.81
C LEU A 14 -14.04 -15.46 32.05
N GLY A 15 -13.44 -14.34 31.65
CA GLY A 15 -14.06 -13.39 30.74
C GLY A 15 -14.32 -14.06 29.39
N LEU A 16 -15.59 -14.32 29.09
CA LEU A 16 -16.05 -14.66 27.75
C LEU A 16 -15.68 -13.49 26.82
N TRP A 17 -14.61 -13.65 26.07
CA TRP A 17 -14.35 -12.81 24.90
C TRP A 17 -15.42 -13.13 23.86
N THR A 18 -16.50 -12.37 23.86
CA THR A 18 -17.40 -12.30 22.70
C THR A 18 -16.63 -11.68 21.56
N ALA A 19 -16.26 -12.50 20.57
CA ALA A 19 -15.78 -11.99 19.29
C ALA A 19 -16.82 -11.00 18.74
N PRO A 20 -16.42 -9.81 18.27
CA PRO A 20 -17.34 -8.85 17.71
C PRO A 20 -18.07 -9.49 16.54
N SER A 21 -19.39 -9.62 16.66
CA SER A 21 -20.25 -10.16 15.63
C SER A 21 -20.03 -9.39 14.34
N ALA A 22 -19.71 -10.08 13.24
CA ALA A 22 -19.75 -9.49 11.90
C ALA A 22 -21.16 -8.94 11.69
N GLN A 23 -21.30 -7.62 11.78
CA GLN A 23 -22.59 -6.95 11.60
C GLN A 23 -23.12 -7.36 10.25
N THR A 24 -24.29 -7.98 10.22
CA THR A 24 -24.86 -8.57 9.01
C THR A 24 -25.86 -7.58 8.44
N GLY A 25 -25.71 -7.19 7.19
CA GLY A 25 -26.66 -6.32 6.52
C GLY A 25 -26.05 -5.57 5.34
N GLU A 26 -26.81 -5.56 4.25
CA GLU A 26 -26.51 -4.71 3.10
C GLU A 26 -26.75 -3.24 3.47
N VAL A 27 -25.81 -2.36 3.12
CA VAL A 27 -25.91 -0.92 3.33
C VAL A 27 -25.71 -0.21 2.00
N THR A 28 -26.61 0.70 1.65
CA THR A 28 -26.43 1.61 0.51
C THR A 28 -26.12 3.00 1.04
N LEU A 29 -25.15 3.68 0.43
CA LEU A 29 -24.88 5.09 0.65
C LEU A 29 -24.98 5.82 -0.68
N ILE A 30 -25.49 7.05 -0.66
CA ILE A 30 -25.59 7.92 -1.83
C ILE A 30 -24.96 9.26 -1.47
N GLY A 31 -24.05 9.75 -2.30
CA GLY A 31 -23.43 11.08 -2.17
C GLY A 31 -23.27 11.77 -3.52
N ALA A 32 -22.84 13.03 -3.50
CA ALA A 32 -22.50 13.79 -4.69
C ALA A 32 -21.00 14.08 -4.74
N SER A 33 -20.38 13.93 -5.91
CA SER A 33 -18.97 14.27 -6.13
C SER A 33 -18.72 15.76 -5.89
N THR A 34 -17.57 16.10 -5.35
CA THR A 34 -17.09 17.46 -5.17
C THR A 34 -15.56 17.48 -5.25
N ASN A 35 -14.96 18.64 -5.51
CA ASN A 35 -13.51 18.83 -5.63
C ASN A 35 -12.81 17.87 -6.63
N VAL A 36 -13.54 17.37 -7.62
CA VAL A 36 -13.05 16.60 -8.77
C VAL A 36 -13.33 17.35 -10.06
N ALA A 37 -12.77 16.90 -11.19
CA ALA A 37 -12.90 17.56 -12.49
C ALA A 37 -14.38 17.73 -12.92
N GLU A 38 -15.23 16.74 -12.65
CA GLU A 38 -16.67 16.82 -12.88
C GLU A 38 -17.44 16.66 -11.55
N PRO A 39 -17.66 17.76 -10.80
CA PRO A 39 -18.40 17.72 -9.55
C PRO A 39 -19.91 17.56 -9.79
N GLY A 40 -20.66 17.23 -8.73
CA GLY A 40 -22.12 17.09 -8.76
C GLY A 40 -22.63 15.74 -9.25
N GLN A 41 -21.75 14.80 -9.59
CA GLN A 41 -22.13 13.46 -10.04
C GLN A 41 -22.63 12.62 -8.87
N THR A 42 -23.72 11.88 -9.08
CA THR A 42 -24.24 10.98 -8.05
C THR A 42 -23.36 9.74 -7.94
N VAL A 43 -22.94 9.41 -6.73
CA VAL A 43 -22.24 8.17 -6.41
C VAL A 43 -23.13 7.30 -5.55
N ARG A 44 -23.26 6.03 -5.95
CA ARG A 44 -23.97 5.00 -5.18
C ARG A 44 -22.97 3.96 -4.68
N ILE A 45 -22.85 3.83 -3.38
CA ILE A 45 -21.99 2.86 -2.71
C ILE A 45 -22.88 1.76 -2.16
N ARG A 46 -22.65 0.51 -2.53
CA ARG A 46 -23.40 -0.65 -2.06
C ARG A 46 -22.46 -1.60 -1.33
N ILE A 47 -22.57 -1.66 -0.02
CA ILE A 47 -21.83 -2.57 0.86
C ILE A 47 -22.70 -3.80 1.05
N LEU A 48 -22.28 -4.95 0.51
CA LEU A 48 -23.04 -6.20 0.60
C LEU A 48 -22.82 -6.89 1.96
N ARG A 49 -21.62 -6.70 2.53
CA ARG A 49 -21.26 -7.16 3.86
C ARG A 49 -20.07 -6.37 4.40
N TRP A 50 -19.84 -6.46 5.70
CA TRP A 50 -18.64 -5.92 6.34
C TRP A 50 -17.50 -6.94 6.29
N SER A 51 -16.26 -6.46 6.26
CA SER A 51 -15.07 -7.31 6.31
C SER A 51 -14.94 -7.93 7.70
N SER A 52 -14.65 -9.24 7.73
CA SER A 52 -14.30 -9.95 8.96
C SER A 52 -12.89 -9.60 9.43
N ASP A 53 -12.58 -9.85 10.70
CA ASP A 53 -11.24 -9.60 11.26
C ASP A 53 -10.16 -10.37 10.50
N ALA A 54 -10.43 -11.62 10.13
CA ALA A 54 -9.53 -12.44 9.33
C ALA A 54 -9.22 -11.84 7.94
N GLU A 55 -10.17 -11.08 7.37
CA GLU A 55 -9.97 -10.36 6.11
C GLU A 55 -9.26 -9.01 6.33
N ARG A 56 -9.44 -8.36 7.49
CA ARG A 56 -8.82 -7.05 7.80
C ARG A 56 -7.36 -7.19 8.23
N THR A 57 -7.03 -8.19 9.03
CA THR A 57 -5.68 -8.38 9.60
C THR A 57 -4.57 -8.41 8.55
N PRO A 58 -4.69 -9.13 7.41
CA PRO A 58 -3.65 -9.13 6.38
C PRO A 58 -3.39 -7.74 5.79
N LEU A 59 -4.42 -6.89 5.63
CA LEU A 59 -4.29 -5.53 5.09
C LEU A 59 -3.56 -4.62 6.08
N LEU A 60 -3.89 -4.71 7.37
CA LEU A 60 -3.20 -3.95 8.42
C LEU A 60 -1.73 -4.37 8.51
N ASN A 61 -1.45 -5.68 8.47
CA ASN A 61 -0.09 -6.21 8.50
C ASN A 61 0.73 -5.79 7.27
N ALA A 62 0.10 -5.71 6.10
CA ALA A 62 0.75 -5.27 4.87
C ALA A 62 1.28 -3.84 4.97
N LEU A 63 0.51 -2.94 5.60
CA LEU A 63 0.90 -1.55 5.78
C LEU A 63 1.87 -1.35 6.97
N ASN A 64 1.83 -2.23 7.97
CA ASN A 64 2.76 -2.22 9.12
C ASN A 64 4.08 -2.95 8.86
N ALA A 65 4.25 -3.60 7.70
CA ALA A 65 5.48 -4.33 7.41
C ALA A 65 6.68 -3.36 7.48
N PRO A 66 7.70 -3.64 8.31
CA PRO A 66 8.84 -2.74 8.43
C PRO A 66 9.51 -2.63 7.07
N ALA A 67 9.76 -1.39 6.62
CA ALA A 67 10.68 -1.15 5.52
C ALA A 67 12.01 -1.79 5.92
N ALA A 68 12.45 -2.82 5.20
CA ALA A 68 13.71 -3.49 5.48
C ALA A 68 14.84 -2.44 5.49
N PRO A 69 15.80 -2.55 6.42
CA PRO A 69 16.82 -1.53 6.61
C PRO A 69 17.58 -1.32 5.31
N THR A 70 17.64 -0.06 4.86
CA THR A 70 18.60 0.36 3.85
C THR A 70 19.98 0.05 4.41
N ARG A 71 20.67 -0.92 3.79
CA ARG A 71 22.08 -1.12 4.09
C ARG A 71 22.79 0.19 3.74
N PRO A 72 23.59 0.79 4.63
CA PRO A 72 24.38 1.95 4.25
C PRO A 72 25.27 1.51 3.08
N ASP A 73 25.12 2.18 1.94
CA ASP A 73 25.98 1.97 0.79
C ASP A 73 27.42 2.10 1.26
N GLY A 74 28.16 1.00 1.12
CA GLY A 74 29.56 0.94 1.46
C GLY A 74 30.28 2.05 0.69
N GLY A 75 30.91 2.96 1.43
CA GLY A 75 31.63 4.07 0.84
C GLY A 75 32.66 3.60 -0.18
N GLU A 76 32.61 4.18 -1.37
CA GLU A 76 33.71 4.16 -2.31
C GLU A 76 34.22 5.58 -2.54
N ARG A 77 35.16 5.92 -1.65
CA ARG A 77 36.46 6.51 -1.95
C ARG A 77 36.48 7.54 -3.10
N SER A 78 36.43 8.80 -2.66
CA SER A 78 37.25 9.87 -3.21
C SER A 78 38.67 9.36 -3.48
N GLY A 79 38.96 9.07 -4.75
CA GLY A 79 40.28 8.79 -5.29
C GLY A 79 40.61 9.88 -6.29
N GLY A 80 41.26 10.94 -5.82
CA GLY A 80 41.86 11.94 -6.69
C GLY A 80 43.01 11.34 -7.49
N ALA A 81 43.04 11.63 -8.79
CA ALA A 81 44.23 11.58 -9.62
C ALA A 81 44.03 12.54 -10.79
N GLY A 82 44.67 13.71 -10.74
CA GLY A 82 44.87 14.54 -11.92
C GLY A 82 45.91 13.90 -12.86
N PRO A 83 46.04 14.42 -14.08
CA PRO A 83 47.39 14.59 -14.61
C PRO A 83 47.61 15.98 -15.22
N ALA A 84 48.78 16.53 -14.93
CA ALA A 84 49.39 17.64 -15.64
C ALA A 84 50.30 17.12 -16.77
N THR A 85 50.13 17.74 -17.95
CA THR A 85 51.14 18.18 -18.94
C THR A 85 52.24 17.26 -19.50
N ALA A 86 52.28 17.29 -20.85
CA ALA A 86 53.43 17.17 -21.78
C ALA A 86 54.07 15.75 -21.91
N ASP A 87 54.51 15.25 -23.07
CA ASP A 87 55.03 15.86 -24.29
C ASP A 87 55.08 14.81 -25.45
N ALA A 88 55.16 15.33 -26.68
CA ALA A 88 55.78 14.82 -27.92
C ALA A 88 55.46 13.43 -28.51
N GLY A 89 55.14 13.44 -29.82
CA GLY A 89 55.34 12.28 -30.70
C GLY A 89 54.52 12.29 -31.99
N GLU A 90 54.79 13.23 -32.90
CA GLU A 90 54.13 13.37 -34.19
C GLU A 90 54.81 12.53 -35.30
N ARG A 91 53.99 11.74 -36.02
CA ARG A 91 54.01 11.28 -37.43
C ARG A 91 55.32 10.84 -38.14
N GLY A 92 55.22 9.67 -38.81
CA GLY A 92 55.97 9.30 -40.02
C GLY A 92 56.24 7.79 -40.11
N ALA A 93 55.36 6.98 -40.70
CA ALA A 93 55.30 6.60 -42.12
C ALA A 93 56.33 5.53 -42.57
N GLY A 94 55.80 4.36 -42.97
CA GLY A 94 56.21 3.72 -44.24
C GLY A 94 57.02 2.42 -44.20
N GLY A 95 56.36 1.31 -44.57
CA GLY A 95 56.85 0.39 -45.60
C GLY A 95 57.50 -0.93 -45.16
N GLY A 96 56.87 -2.06 -45.54
CA GLY A 96 57.54 -3.37 -45.57
C GLY A 96 56.58 -4.53 -45.86
N ARG A 97 56.76 -5.20 -47.01
CA ARG A 97 55.87 -6.19 -47.64
C ARG A 97 56.02 -7.62 -47.09
N ALA A 98 54.90 -8.35 -47.15
CA ALA A 98 54.68 -9.74 -47.58
C ALA A 98 55.57 -10.90 -47.09
N ALA A 99 54.95 -11.92 -46.48
CA ALA A 99 54.79 -13.30 -47.02
C ALA A 99 54.33 -14.28 -45.91
N ALA A 100 53.33 -15.11 -46.22
CA ALA A 100 52.98 -16.34 -45.48
C ALA A 100 53.85 -17.53 -45.98
N PRO A 101 53.67 -18.81 -45.59
CA PRO A 101 52.90 -19.43 -44.49
C PRO A 101 53.71 -20.48 -43.68
N ALA A 102 53.20 -21.01 -42.55
CA ALA A 102 53.47 -22.41 -42.16
C ALA A 102 52.57 -22.89 -41.01
N ARG A 103 52.13 -24.14 -41.16
CA ARG A 103 51.40 -24.98 -40.21
C ARG A 103 52.30 -25.39 -39.04
N GLY A 104 51.69 -25.62 -37.87
CA GLY A 104 52.24 -26.59 -36.92
C GLY A 104 51.90 -26.34 -35.46
N ALA A 105 51.60 -27.44 -34.78
CA ALA A 105 51.77 -27.69 -33.36
C ALA A 105 50.54 -27.48 -32.45
N ALA A 106 49.85 -28.62 -32.26
CA ALA A 106 49.10 -28.93 -31.07
C ALA A 106 50.00 -28.79 -29.82
N GLY A 107 49.55 -27.99 -28.85
CA GLY A 107 50.14 -27.90 -27.52
C GLY A 107 49.04 -28.03 -26.47
N ARG A 108 48.99 -29.21 -25.83
CA ARG A 108 48.16 -29.47 -24.64
C ARG A 108 48.68 -28.59 -23.50
N GLY A 109 47.84 -27.70 -22.98
CA GLY A 109 48.11 -26.91 -21.79
C GLY A 109 47.02 -27.15 -20.75
N ALA A 110 47.35 -27.92 -19.71
CA ALA A 110 46.52 -28.09 -18.53
C ALA A 110 46.53 -26.79 -17.68
N GLY A 111 45.35 -26.35 -17.24
CA GLY A 111 45.18 -25.29 -16.25
C GLY A 111 43.71 -25.27 -15.81
N ARG A 112 43.37 -25.91 -14.70
CA ARG A 112 43.27 -25.29 -13.35
C ARG A 112 42.16 -24.25 -13.27
N GLY A 113 41.03 -24.62 -12.67
CA GLY A 113 40.01 -23.64 -12.29
C GLY A 113 38.66 -24.21 -11.89
N GLY A 114 38.60 -25.04 -10.84
CA GLY A 114 37.36 -25.16 -10.08
C GLY A 114 37.17 -23.90 -9.24
N ARG A 115 36.03 -23.20 -9.36
CA ARG A 115 35.46 -22.38 -8.28
C ARG A 115 34.08 -21.80 -8.61
N GLY A 116 33.13 -22.06 -7.70
CA GLY A 116 31.99 -21.20 -7.38
C GLY A 116 30.81 -21.32 -8.35
N GLY A 117 29.66 -21.91 -8.03
CA GLY A 117 29.06 -22.01 -6.70
C GLY A 117 28.65 -20.63 -6.18
N ARG A 118 27.34 -20.33 -6.29
CA ARG A 118 26.56 -19.28 -5.59
C ARG A 118 26.57 -17.87 -6.20
N GLY A 119 25.57 -17.60 -7.05
CA GLY A 119 24.80 -16.35 -6.97
C GLY A 119 23.43 -16.69 -6.37
N ARG A 120 23.36 -17.07 -5.08
CA ARG A 120 22.86 -16.21 -4.00
C ARG A 120 21.85 -15.18 -4.54
N GLY A 121 20.56 -15.51 -4.34
CA GLY A 121 19.45 -14.64 -4.66
C GLY A 121 19.73 -13.21 -4.23
N GLY A 122 19.51 -12.29 -5.17
CA GLY A 122 19.39 -10.89 -4.83
C GLY A 122 18.37 -10.79 -3.71
N ALA A 123 18.78 -10.21 -2.58
CA ALA A 123 17.85 -9.87 -1.53
C ALA A 123 16.74 -9.03 -2.18
N ALA A 124 15.50 -9.52 -2.12
CA ALA A 124 14.35 -8.76 -2.57
C ALA A 124 14.44 -7.37 -1.93
N ALA A 125 14.22 -6.33 -2.73
CA ALA A 125 14.11 -4.97 -2.21
C ALA A 125 13.16 -4.95 -1.00
N PRO A 126 13.39 -4.07 -0.02
CA PRO A 126 12.42 -3.83 1.06
C PRO A 126 11.03 -3.74 0.45
N ALA A 127 10.09 -4.55 0.94
CA ALA A 127 8.72 -4.48 0.46
C ALA A 127 8.19 -3.07 0.77
N ASP A 128 7.85 -2.31 -0.27
CA ASP A 128 7.14 -1.05 -0.10
C ASP A 128 5.80 -1.36 0.59
N PRO A 129 5.54 -0.79 1.79
CA PRO A 129 4.29 -1.06 2.51
C PRO A 129 3.05 -0.74 1.68
N ILE A 130 3.10 0.29 0.84
CA ILE A 130 1.99 0.66 -0.05
C ILE A 130 1.81 -0.40 -1.13
N ALA A 131 2.88 -0.82 -1.80
CA ALA A 131 2.80 -1.91 -2.79
C ALA A 131 2.28 -3.23 -2.16
N THR A 132 2.70 -3.54 -0.93
CA THR A 132 2.25 -4.72 -0.19
C THR A 132 0.77 -4.62 0.17
N LEU A 133 0.30 -3.44 0.58
CA LEU A 133 -1.11 -3.15 0.84
C LEU A 133 -1.94 -3.27 -0.45
N THR A 134 -1.49 -2.68 -1.56
CA THR A 134 -2.14 -2.81 -2.88
C THR A 134 -2.34 -4.28 -3.26
N ALA A 135 -1.28 -5.09 -3.15
CA ALA A 135 -1.35 -6.52 -3.44
C ALA A 135 -2.33 -7.28 -2.51
N SER A 136 -2.42 -6.86 -1.25
CA SER A 136 -3.32 -7.45 -0.26
C SER A 136 -4.79 -7.10 -0.53
N ILE A 137 -5.06 -5.84 -0.87
CA ILE A 137 -6.39 -5.36 -1.29
C ILE A 137 -6.86 -6.11 -2.53
N ALA A 138 -6.01 -6.23 -3.56
CA ALA A 138 -6.37 -6.91 -4.82
C ALA A 138 -6.80 -8.37 -4.62
N ARG A 139 -6.22 -9.06 -3.64
CA ARG A 139 -6.53 -10.47 -3.30
C ARG A 139 -7.72 -10.64 -2.37
N ALA A 140 -8.15 -9.57 -1.69
CA ALA A 140 -9.24 -9.67 -0.74
C ALA A 140 -10.58 -9.98 -1.44
N PRO A 141 -11.53 -10.61 -0.73
CA PRO A 141 -12.87 -10.84 -1.27
C PRO A 141 -13.58 -9.53 -1.58
N THR A 142 -14.40 -9.51 -2.62
CA THR A 142 -15.29 -8.38 -2.88
C THR A 142 -16.43 -8.36 -1.87
N VAL A 143 -16.61 -7.24 -1.18
CA VAL A 143 -17.63 -7.02 -0.14
C VAL A 143 -18.65 -5.94 -0.53
N GLY A 144 -18.49 -5.31 -1.70
CA GLY A 144 -19.40 -4.27 -2.19
C GLY A 144 -18.93 -3.64 -3.49
N TYR A 145 -19.63 -2.59 -3.92
CA TYR A 145 -19.33 -1.85 -5.14
C TYR A 145 -19.56 -0.34 -4.96
N ILE A 146 -18.74 0.46 -5.62
CA ILE A 146 -18.97 1.89 -5.82
C ILE A 146 -19.36 2.10 -7.29
N TRP A 147 -20.54 2.67 -7.50
CA TRP A 147 -21.05 3.07 -8.80
C TRP A 147 -20.92 4.58 -8.93
N THR A 148 -20.07 5.01 -9.84
CA THR A 148 -19.95 6.40 -10.30
C THR A 148 -20.75 6.55 -11.60
N ASN A 149 -20.57 7.68 -12.28
CA ASN A 149 -20.99 7.92 -13.66
C ASN A 149 -20.20 7.12 -14.71
N ASP A 150 -19.21 6.32 -14.29
CA ASP A 150 -18.45 5.44 -15.20
C ASP A 150 -19.23 4.16 -15.54
N VAL A 151 -18.87 3.54 -16.67
CA VAL A 151 -19.50 2.30 -17.15
C VAL A 151 -19.19 1.10 -16.24
N THR A 152 -18.08 1.15 -15.48
CA THR A 152 -17.63 0.05 -14.62
C THR A 152 -17.62 0.46 -13.15
N GLY A 153 -18.31 -0.29 -12.30
CA GLY A 153 -18.23 -0.10 -10.85
C GLY A 153 -16.85 -0.48 -10.27
N TYR A 154 -16.48 0.13 -9.15
CA TYR A 154 -15.25 -0.19 -8.42
C TYR A 154 -15.57 -1.23 -7.34
N ALA A 155 -14.84 -2.35 -7.31
CA ALA A 155 -15.07 -3.39 -6.31
C ALA A 155 -14.52 -2.95 -4.96
N ILE A 156 -15.35 -3.04 -3.92
CA ILE A 156 -14.93 -2.79 -2.53
C ILE A 156 -14.36 -4.10 -1.99
N LYS A 157 -13.12 -4.03 -1.50
CA LYS A 157 -12.31 -5.16 -1.00
C LYS A 157 -12.16 -5.17 0.52
N TYR A 158 -12.41 -4.01 1.12
CA TYR A 158 -12.37 -3.80 2.55
C TYR A 158 -13.53 -2.89 2.94
N ALA A 159 -14.27 -3.26 3.98
CA ALA A 159 -15.32 -2.45 4.58
C ALA A 159 -15.30 -2.61 6.10
N GLN A 160 -15.09 -1.52 6.83
CA GLN A 160 -15.18 -1.47 8.28
C GLN A 160 -16.08 -0.32 8.72
N ARG A 161 -16.86 -0.56 9.77
CA ARG A 161 -17.63 0.46 10.47
C ARG A 161 -17.04 0.66 11.86
N VAL A 162 -16.87 1.92 12.25
CA VAL A 162 -16.37 2.33 13.57
C VAL A 162 -17.37 3.35 14.14
N PRO A 163 -18.02 3.07 15.28
CA PRO A 163 -18.87 4.07 15.94
C PRO A 163 -18.01 5.24 16.41
N LEU A 164 -18.53 6.47 16.28
CA LEU A 164 -17.87 7.67 16.78
C LEU A 164 -18.46 8.08 18.15
N PRO A 165 -17.67 8.74 19.03
CA PRO A 165 -18.12 9.13 20.37
C PRO A 165 -19.33 10.07 20.40
N ASP A 166 -19.56 10.80 19.31
CA ASP A 166 -20.68 11.73 19.13
C ASP A 166 -22.00 11.04 18.72
N GLY A 167 -22.01 9.71 18.62
CA GLY A 167 -23.13 8.92 18.13
C GLY A 167 -23.21 8.85 16.60
N GLY A 168 -22.26 9.47 15.90
CA GLY A 168 -22.06 9.28 14.47
C GLY A 168 -21.31 7.98 14.18
N GLU A 169 -20.89 7.84 12.94
CA GLU A 169 -20.12 6.68 12.50
C GLU A 169 -19.09 7.02 11.44
N ARG A 170 -18.03 6.23 11.44
CA ARG A 170 -16.98 6.24 10.45
C ARG A 170 -17.05 4.94 9.66
N ILE A 171 -17.24 5.06 8.36
CA ILE A 171 -17.25 3.94 7.41
C ILE A 171 -15.98 4.03 6.57
N LEU A 172 -15.20 2.95 6.58
CA LEU A 172 -13.92 2.85 5.90
C LEU A 172 -14.04 1.81 4.79
N LEU A 173 -13.77 2.22 3.55
CA LEU A 173 -13.88 1.37 2.36
C LEU A 173 -12.57 1.40 1.59
N ALA A 174 -12.11 0.28 1.05
CA ALA A 174 -11.02 0.28 0.07
C ALA A 174 -11.43 -0.41 -1.23
N THR A 175 -11.12 0.20 -2.37
CA THR A 175 -11.30 -0.38 -3.70
C THR A 175 -10.02 -1.06 -4.18
N ASP A 176 -10.11 -2.03 -5.09
CA ASP A 176 -8.94 -2.63 -5.75
C ASP A 176 -8.32 -1.79 -6.87
N ARG A 177 -9.03 -0.72 -7.26
CA ARG A 177 -8.63 0.20 -8.32
C ARG A 177 -8.75 1.64 -7.86
N ARG A 178 -7.96 2.52 -8.47
CA ARG A 178 -8.01 3.95 -8.20
C ARG A 178 -9.29 4.55 -8.79
N LEU A 179 -10.04 5.33 -8.00
CA LEU A 179 -11.14 6.12 -8.54
C LEU A 179 -10.61 7.08 -9.62
N GLY A 180 -11.20 7.01 -10.82
CA GLY A 180 -10.77 7.80 -11.97
C GLY A 180 -9.71 7.16 -12.86
N GLU A 181 -9.29 5.92 -12.60
CA GLU A 181 -8.34 5.19 -13.45
C GLU A 181 -8.76 5.14 -14.94
N HIS A 182 -10.07 5.09 -15.21
CA HIS A 182 -10.62 5.05 -16.57
C HIS A 182 -11.40 6.31 -16.95
N SER A 183 -11.36 7.36 -16.13
CA SER A 183 -12.18 8.56 -16.31
C SER A 183 -11.57 9.78 -15.64
N ALA A 184 -11.26 10.79 -16.44
CA ALA A 184 -10.70 12.05 -15.94
C ALA A 184 -11.68 12.83 -15.05
N ALA A 185 -12.98 12.53 -15.09
CA ALA A 185 -14.04 13.13 -14.29
C ALA A 185 -13.75 13.08 -12.78
N TRP A 186 -13.00 12.08 -12.34
CA TRP A 186 -12.65 11.82 -10.94
C TRP A 186 -11.29 12.35 -10.51
N THR A 187 -10.60 13.10 -11.38
CA THR A 187 -9.31 13.74 -11.05
C THR A 187 -9.52 14.82 -9.98
N PRO A 188 -8.92 14.70 -8.77
CA PRO A 188 -9.04 15.73 -7.76
C PRO A 188 -8.48 17.07 -8.25
N GLN A 189 -9.18 18.15 -7.93
CA GLN A 189 -8.80 19.53 -8.30
C GLN A 189 -8.20 20.32 -7.13
N VAL A 190 -8.22 19.73 -5.92
CA VAL A 190 -7.76 20.37 -4.68
C VAL A 190 -6.94 19.38 -3.87
N GLY A 191 -5.81 19.84 -3.33
CA GLY A 191 -4.92 19.05 -2.48
C GLY A 191 -3.80 18.31 -3.24
N PRO A 192 -2.81 17.78 -2.52
CA PRO A 192 -1.72 17.00 -3.12
C PRO A 192 -2.24 15.66 -3.62
N LEU A 193 -1.84 15.21 -4.81
CA LEU A 193 -2.23 13.91 -5.34
C LEU A 193 -1.35 12.79 -4.77
N THR A 194 -1.95 11.64 -4.53
CA THR A 194 -1.24 10.37 -4.32
C THR A 194 -1.17 9.58 -5.62
N ASP A 195 -0.23 8.63 -5.68
CA ASP A 195 -0.02 7.68 -6.78
C ASP A 195 -0.53 6.27 -6.46
N TYR A 196 -1.40 6.13 -5.46
CA TYR A 196 -1.94 4.82 -5.07
C TYR A 196 -2.81 4.23 -6.19
N GLU A 197 -2.56 2.96 -6.50
CA GLU A 197 -3.33 2.12 -7.44
C GLU A 197 -4.70 1.67 -6.89
N PHE A 198 -5.00 2.03 -5.64
CA PHE A 198 -6.26 1.76 -4.97
C PHE A 198 -6.87 3.07 -4.44
N THR A 199 -8.09 3.01 -3.92
CA THR A 199 -8.66 4.15 -3.20
C THR A 199 -9.22 3.72 -1.85
N LEU A 200 -8.73 4.32 -0.77
CA LEU A 200 -9.38 4.29 0.54
C LEU A 200 -10.38 5.45 0.60
N LEU A 201 -11.62 5.17 0.95
CA LEU A 201 -12.66 6.15 1.25
C LEU A 201 -12.93 6.10 2.74
N GLU A 202 -12.75 7.23 3.43
CA GLU A 202 -13.20 7.43 4.80
C GLU A 202 -14.44 8.32 4.77
N ILE A 203 -15.57 7.74 5.14
CA ILE A 203 -16.87 8.40 5.20
C ILE A 203 -17.18 8.66 6.68
N ARG A 204 -17.48 9.91 7.04
CA ARG A 204 -17.95 10.25 8.37
C ARG A 204 -19.39 10.72 8.27
N LEU A 205 -20.27 10.02 8.99
CA LEU A 205 -21.70 10.30 9.07
C LEU A 205 -22.02 10.78 10.47
N ASP A 206 -22.86 11.81 10.55
CA ASP A 206 -23.42 12.31 11.80
C ASP A 206 -24.48 11.33 12.37
N PRO A 207 -25.03 11.58 13.57
CA PRO A 207 -26.08 10.74 14.14
C PRO A 207 -27.38 10.66 13.30
N LYS A 208 -27.56 11.55 12.31
CA LYS A 208 -28.69 11.53 11.38
C LYS A 208 -28.37 10.70 10.12
N GLY A 209 -27.17 10.13 10.03
CA GLY A 209 -26.71 9.35 8.88
C GLY A 209 -26.31 10.20 7.69
N ILE A 210 -25.99 11.48 7.88
CA ILE A 210 -25.57 12.42 6.83
C ILE A 210 -24.12 12.82 7.06
N GLY A 211 -23.34 12.94 5.98
CA GLY A 211 -22.01 13.52 6.10
C GLY A 211 -21.24 13.62 4.79
N GLU A 212 -19.95 13.33 4.86
CA GLU A 212 -19.01 13.51 3.77
C GLU A 212 -18.03 12.35 3.70
N ALA A 213 -17.42 12.19 2.52
CA ALA A 213 -16.34 11.25 2.31
C ALA A 213 -15.08 11.97 1.82
N LYS A 214 -13.95 11.57 2.38
CA LYS A 214 -12.62 11.93 1.92
C LYS A 214 -11.92 10.69 1.43
N THR A 215 -10.88 10.85 0.60
CA THR A 215 -10.26 9.70 -0.04
C THR A 215 -8.75 9.76 -0.04
N SER A 216 -8.13 8.60 -0.26
CA SER A 216 -6.69 8.51 -0.44
C SER A 216 -6.21 9.07 -1.78
N LEU A 217 -7.08 9.61 -2.65
CA LEU A 217 -6.64 10.33 -3.84
C LEU A 217 -5.80 11.57 -3.48
N THR A 218 -6.08 12.16 -2.30
CA THR A 218 -5.44 13.39 -1.82
C THR A 218 -4.88 13.30 -0.41
N SER A 219 -4.80 12.09 0.17
CA SER A 219 -4.34 11.87 1.54
C SER A 219 -3.65 10.52 1.67
N LYS A 220 -2.62 10.46 2.51
CA LYS A 220 -1.89 9.21 2.76
C LYS A 220 -2.76 8.25 3.56
N VAL A 221 -2.51 6.95 3.39
CA VAL A 221 -3.16 5.92 4.19
C VAL A 221 -2.27 5.57 5.38
N VAL A 222 -2.88 5.52 6.56
CA VAL A 222 -2.25 5.18 7.84
C VAL A 222 -3.06 4.12 8.58
N ILE A 223 -2.52 3.61 9.68
CA ILE A 223 -3.25 2.73 10.59
C ILE A 223 -3.71 3.55 11.78
N ASP A 224 -5.01 3.51 12.03
CA ASP A 224 -5.61 3.90 13.29
C ASP A 224 -5.48 2.72 14.26
N ALA A 225 -4.57 2.83 15.22
CA ALA A 225 -4.28 1.78 16.18
C ALA A 225 -5.43 1.55 17.17
N ASP A 226 -6.17 2.62 17.53
CA ASP A 226 -7.28 2.54 18.48
C ASP A 226 -8.47 1.80 17.85
N ALA A 227 -8.73 2.07 16.57
CA ALA A 227 -9.80 1.41 15.81
C ALA A 227 -9.38 0.10 15.12
N ALA A 228 -8.08 -0.24 15.17
CA ALA A 228 -7.46 -1.31 14.38
C ALA A 228 -7.95 -1.28 12.91
N ALA A 229 -7.77 -0.14 12.26
CA ALA A 229 -8.38 0.16 10.97
C ALA A 229 -7.45 0.94 10.03
N LEU A 230 -7.65 0.77 8.72
CA LEU A 230 -7.08 1.68 7.72
C LEU A 230 -7.73 3.07 7.85
N ALA A 231 -6.96 4.12 7.71
CA ALA A 231 -7.38 5.49 7.94
C ALA A 231 -6.74 6.46 6.96
N LEU A 232 -7.33 7.64 6.77
CA LEU A 232 -6.66 8.75 6.09
C LEU A 232 -5.84 9.57 7.08
N ASP A 233 -4.59 9.82 6.74
CA ASP A 233 -3.73 10.75 7.47
C ASP A 233 -4.33 12.16 7.40
N ASN A 234 -4.26 12.88 8.52
CA ASN A 234 -4.76 14.25 8.67
C ASN A 234 -6.15 14.48 8.02
N TYR A 235 -7.11 13.59 8.31
CA TYR A 235 -8.46 13.64 7.74
C TYR A 235 -9.11 15.04 7.81
N ALA A 236 -8.89 15.78 8.91
CA ALA A 236 -9.47 17.11 9.10
C ALA A 236 -9.07 18.10 7.98
N ALA A 237 -7.82 18.05 7.51
CA ALA A 237 -7.31 18.94 6.47
C ALA A 237 -7.58 18.44 5.03
N ALA A 238 -7.91 17.16 4.86
CA ALA A 238 -8.17 16.59 3.55
C ALA A 238 -9.43 17.21 2.91
N PRO A 239 -9.45 17.49 1.59
CA PRO A 239 -10.64 17.98 0.92
C PRO A 239 -11.70 16.87 0.81
N PRO A 240 -13.00 17.16 1.00
CA PRO A 240 -14.05 16.21 0.70
C PRO A 240 -14.07 15.89 -0.79
N ILE A 241 -14.30 14.62 -1.13
CA ILE A 241 -14.52 14.17 -2.51
C ILE A 241 -16.00 13.81 -2.72
N LEU A 242 -16.70 13.38 -1.65
CA LEU A 242 -18.15 13.24 -1.65
C LEU A 242 -18.76 14.10 -0.56
N GLN A 243 -19.87 14.76 -0.87
CA GLN A 243 -20.68 15.52 0.07
C GLN A 243 -22.11 15.02 0.09
N LYS A 244 -22.83 15.39 1.17
CA LYS A 244 -24.24 15.01 1.39
C LYS A 244 -24.42 13.49 1.30
N VAL A 245 -23.41 12.74 1.76
CA VAL A 245 -23.46 11.29 1.81
C VAL A 245 -24.55 10.91 2.79
N LYS A 246 -25.47 10.04 2.38
CA LYS A 246 -26.58 9.57 3.20
C LYS A 246 -26.82 8.08 3.01
N ARG A 247 -27.36 7.43 4.05
CA ARG A 247 -27.90 6.06 3.98
C ARG A 247 -29.22 6.00 3.23
#